data_AF-A0A5C5UEX1-F1
#
_entry.id   AF-A0A5C5UEX1-F1
#
_cell.length_a   1.000
_cell.length_b   1.000
_cell.length_c   1.000
_cell.angle_alpha   90.00
_cell.angle_beta   90.00
_cell.angle_gamma   90.00
#
_symmetry.space_group_name_H-M   'P 1'
#
loop_
_entity.id
_entity.type
_entity.pdbx_description
1 polymer ?
#
loop_
_entity_poly.entity_id
_entity_poly.type
_entity_poly.pdbx_seq_one_letter_code
_entity_poly.pdbx_strand_id
1 'polypeptide(L)'
;MSHTAQHFVPHAPEVVWDWLSRPGAVVRLAPKFVPMVPIEEPKRLADGTTVFSLPAGLRWVSRYNLVDYVPGQRATSLCIKAPLKALSNWRHTHTLTPQGDGTLITEEVHTNMPTSSVEAMLAYRQHQLVSDLATLQALGPLNAKPKVIAMTGTHGLVGRSLRALLTTSGHRVISLVRDLEEPSTTPGAINRTAEDQRLWDPVSPALDLLEGVDCLVHLAGEPLVGRFHEEHRRAIRASRVGPTAALARRAAASSTCTVMVCASAIGYYGHEHSDTPVDETAPKGEGFLADVTADWEDACSPAVDAGVRVVSVRTGVTLSSWGGILPIVRTLFSTGLGGHVGSGEHRLSWISLDDLTDIYRLAILDESLVGPINAVAPSPITHRDFSRELGSQMGRPSIIPIPSFGPRLLLGSQGAQELVLADHNVCSSVLTSEFRHPTIDSALAHELGGEGFRDASDTIG
;
A
#
# COMPACT_ATOMS: atom_id res chain seq x y z
N MET A 1 24.69 20.02 4.45
CA MET A 1 25.60 18.86 4.64
C MET A 1 25.43 17.93 3.46
N SER A 2 26.47 17.18 3.08
CA SER A 2 26.38 16.18 2.02
C SER A 2 26.42 14.79 2.65
N HIS A 3 25.54 13.91 2.19
CA HIS A 3 25.42 12.52 2.62
C HIS A 3 25.57 11.64 1.37
N THR A 4 26.32 10.55 1.50
CA THR A 4 26.51 9.59 0.41
C THR A 4 26.19 8.21 0.93
N ALA A 5 25.38 7.46 0.19
CA ALA A 5 25.08 6.07 0.46
C ALA A 5 25.21 5.25 -0.83
N GLN A 6 25.61 3.99 -0.68
CA GLN A 6 25.74 3.05 -1.79
C GLN A 6 25.01 1.76 -1.46
N HIS A 7 24.38 1.15 -2.45
CA HIS A 7 23.79 -0.18 -2.32
C HIS A 7 23.85 -0.91 -3.66
N PHE A 8 23.87 -2.23 -3.59
CA PHE A 8 23.84 -3.10 -4.75
C PHE A 8 22.40 -3.52 -5.07
N VAL A 9 22.10 -3.57 -6.36
CA VAL A 9 20.84 -4.06 -6.90
C VAL A 9 21.16 -5.18 -7.89
N PRO A 10 20.64 -6.42 -7.71
CA PRO A 10 20.97 -7.59 -8.54
C PRO A 10 20.25 -7.56 -9.91
N HIS A 11 20.29 -6.42 -10.59
CA HIS A 11 19.71 -6.21 -11.91
C HIS A 11 20.62 -5.32 -12.76
N ALA A 12 20.59 -5.54 -14.07
CA ALA A 12 21.34 -4.71 -15.03
C ALA A 12 20.92 -3.23 -14.93
N PRO A 13 21.85 -2.27 -15.14
CA PRO A 13 21.57 -0.84 -15.02
C PRO A 13 20.39 -0.36 -15.86
N GLU A 14 20.17 -0.96 -17.03
CA GLU A 14 19.07 -0.64 -17.92
C GLU A 14 17.71 -0.99 -17.28
N VAL A 15 17.62 -2.12 -16.58
CA VAL A 15 16.40 -2.57 -15.88
C VAL A 15 16.11 -1.63 -14.70
N VAL A 16 17.13 -1.33 -13.90
CA VAL A 16 17.01 -0.42 -12.76
C VAL A 16 16.61 0.98 -13.23
N TRP A 17 17.25 1.49 -14.28
CA TRP A 17 16.97 2.82 -14.83
C TRP A 17 15.58 2.92 -15.44
N ASP A 18 15.15 1.89 -16.18
CA ASP A 18 13.80 1.85 -16.74
C ASP A 18 12.75 1.86 -15.62
N TRP A 19 12.95 1.06 -14.57
CA TRP A 19 12.08 1.07 -13.39
C TRP A 19 12.02 2.46 -12.73
N LEU A 20 13.16 3.12 -12.51
CA LEU A 20 13.24 4.47 -11.93
C LEU A 20 12.56 5.53 -12.80
N SER A 21 12.44 5.28 -14.10
CA SER A 21 11.85 6.19 -15.08
C SER A 21 10.33 5.99 -15.24
N ARG A 22 9.76 4.91 -14.73
CA ARG A 22 8.32 4.61 -14.86
C ARG A 22 7.47 5.44 -13.88
N PRO A 23 6.22 5.79 -14.26
CA PRO A 23 5.26 6.37 -13.33
C PRO A 23 5.07 5.49 -12.09
N GLY A 24 4.92 6.10 -10.93
CA GLY A 24 4.82 5.43 -9.64
C GLY A 24 6.16 5.25 -8.93
N ALA A 25 7.32 5.34 -9.61
CA ALA A 25 8.62 5.14 -8.98
C ALA A 25 8.88 6.14 -7.83
N VAL A 26 8.44 7.40 -7.97
CA VAL A 26 8.56 8.39 -6.89
C VAL A 26 7.65 8.02 -5.72
N VAL A 27 6.45 7.50 -6.00
CA VAL A 27 5.50 7.05 -4.96
C VAL A 27 6.05 5.86 -4.19
N ARG A 28 6.61 4.87 -4.88
CA ARG A 28 7.22 3.70 -4.24
C ARG A 28 8.39 4.13 -3.34
N LEU A 29 9.30 4.94 -3.88
CA LEU A 29 10.50 5.37 -3.15
C LEU A 29 10.30 6.56 -2.20
N ALA A 30 9.08 7.04 -2.00
CA ALA A 30 8.79 8.10 -1.03
C ALA A 30 8.66 7.47 0.38
N PRO A 31 9.53 7.84 1.35
CA PRO A 31 9.50 7.24 2.68
C PRO A 31 8.19 7.55 3.41
N LYS A 32 7.46 6.50 3.79
CA LYS A 32 6.09 6.61 4.31
C LYS A 32 6.03 7.26 5.70
N PHE A 33 7.10 7.19 6.48
CA PHE A 33 7.23 7.81 7.81
C PHE A 33 7.50 9.32 7.79
N VAL A 34 7.80 9.88 6.61
CA VAL A 34 7.93 11.33 6.41
C VAL A 34 6.56 11.86 5.98
N PRO A 35 6.04 12.96 6.58
CA PRO A 35 4.74 13.53 6.23
C PRO A 35 4.82 14.29 4.89
N MET A 36 5.14 13.56 3.83
CA MET A 36 5.41 14.06 2.51
C MET A 36 4.83 13.10 1.48
N VAL A 37 3.83 13.57 0.75
CA VAL A 37 3.08 12.75 -0.21
C VAL A 37 3.32 13.29 -1.60
N PRO A 38 3.85 12.51 -2.56
CA PRO A 38 3.94 12.95 -3.94
C PRO A 38 2.55 13.27 -4.48
N ILE A 39 2.41 14.39 -5.20
CA ILE A 39 1.18 14.79 -5.89
C ILE A 39 1.39 15.02 -7.40
N GLU A 40 2.65 15.12 -7.82
CA GLU A 40 3.10 15.17 -9.22
C GLU A 40 4.46 14.44 -9.30
N GLU A 41 4.69 13.62 -10.32
CA GLU A 41 6.01 13.00 -10.56
C GLU A 41 6.54 13.41 -11.95
N PRO A 42 7.85 13.23 -12.19
CA PRO A 42 8.46 13.74 -13.41
C PRO A 42 8.01 12.88 -14.59
N LYS A 43 7.62 13.52 -15.70
CA LYS A 43 7.42 12.81 -16.98
C LYS A 43 8.72 12.18 -17.49
N ARG A 44 9.87 12.75 -17.12
CA ARG A 44 11.22 12.30 -17.50
C ARG A 44 12.21 12.68 -16.41
N LEU A 45 13.17 11.80 -16.13
CA LEU A 45 14.27 12.05 -15.20
C LEU A 45 15.29 13.11 -15.69
N ALA A 46 15.17 13.57 -16.94
CA ALA A 46 16.06 14.58 -17.49
C ALA A 46 15.74 15.99 -16.97
N ASP A 47 14.46 16.35 -16.88
CA ASP A 47 14.02 17.73 -16.65
C ASP A 47 12.66 17.88 -15.97
N GLY A 48 12.02 16.76 -15.61
CA GLY A 48 10.68 16.74 -15.03
C GLY A 48 10.62 17.32 -13.62
N THR A 49 9.42 17.70 -13.22
CA THR A 49 9.13 18.25 -11.88
C THR A 49 8.49 17.18 -11.02
N THR A 50 8.83 17.19 -9.74
CA THR A 50 8.13 16.45 -8.70
C THR A 50 7.57 17.44 -7.69
N VAL A 51 6.30 17.28 -7.33
CA VAL A 51 5.67 18.09 -6.28
C VAL A 51 5.22 17.17 -5.16
N PHE A 52 5.59 17.54 -3.94
CA PHE A 52 5.13 16.87 -2.74
C PHE A 52 4.20 17.78 -1.94
N SER A 53 3.08 17.22 -1.49
CA SER A 53 2.22 17.83 -0.47
C SER A 53 2.81 17.58 0.91
N LEU A 54 2.78 18.62 1.75
CA LEU A 54 3.18 18.60 3.14
C LEU A 54 1.97 19.00 4.03
N PRO A 55 2.06 18.87 5.36
CA PRO A 55 1.03 19.35 6.28
C PRO A 55 0.69 20.84 6.08
N ALA A 56 -0.50 21.23 6.52
CA ALA A 56 -1.02 22.60 6.42
C ALA A 56 -1.09 23.17 4.99
N GLY A 57 -1.26 22.30 3.98
CA GLY A 57 -1.41 22.70 2.57
C GLY A 57 -0.11 23.20 1.92
N LEU A 58 1.03 23.04 2.60
CA LEU A 58 2.34 23.41 2.08
C LEU A 58 2.77 22.48 0.95
N ARG A 59 3.60 22.97 0.04
CA ARG A 59 4.12 22.21 -1.11
C ARG A 59 5.63 22.34 -1.21
N TRP A 60 6.31 21.22 -1.44
CA TRP A 60 7.72 21.16 -1.79
C TRP A 60 7.86 20.77 -3.26
N VAL A 61 8.60 21.57 -4.02
CA VAL A 61 8.77 21.39 -5.46
C VAL A 61 10.24 21.11 -5.75
N SER A 62 10.51 19.97 -6.36
CA SER A 62 11.82 19.63 -6.91
C SER A 62 11.74 19.46 -8.42
N ARG A 63 12.86 19.64 -9.11
CA ARG A 63 12.96 19.46 -10.56
C ARG A 63 14.27 18.77 -10.90
N TYR A 64 14.22 17.86 -11.87
CA TYR A 64 15.41 17.24 -12.42
C TYR A 64 16.25 18.25 -13.21
N ASN A 65 17.57 18.15 -13.05
CA ASN A 65 18.55 19.03 -13.67
C ASN A 65 19.11 18.41 -14.94
N LEU A 66 18.76 18.99 -16.10
CA LEU A 66 19.22 18.53 -17.40
C LEU A 66 20.74 18.61 -17.57
N VAL A 67 21.41 19.54 -16.89
CA VAL A 67 22.86 19.79 -17.05
C VAL A 67 23.70 18.59 -16.59
N ASP A 68 23.29 17.94 -15.51
CA ASP A 68 24.03 16.81 -14.90
C ASP A 68 23.42 15.45 -15.27
N TYR A 69 22.43 15.44 -16.17
CA TYR A 69 21.72 14.24 -16.59
C TYR A 69 22.55 13.42 -17.57
N VAL A 70 22.68 12.12 -17.29
CA VAL A 70 23.28 11.13 -18.20
C VAL A 70 22.27 10.02 -18.40
N PRO A 71 21.70 9.85 -19.61
CA PRO A 71 20.71 8.80 -19.88
C PRO A 71 21.22 7.42 -19.44
N GLY A 72 20.38 6.66 -18.73
CA GLY A 72 20.73 5.32 -18.25
C GLY A 72 21.65 5.28 -17.03
N GLN A 73 22.21 6.42 -16.59
CA GLN A 73 23.31 6.42 -15.63
C GLN A 73 23.15 7.41 -14.48
N ARG A 74 22.72 8.65 -14.74
CA ARG A 74 22.70 9.69 -13.70
C ARG A 74 21.53 10.63 -13.86
N ALA A 75 20.81 10.88 -12.76
CA ALA A 75 19.90 12.01 -12.69
C ALA A 75 20.00 12.71 -11.33
N THR A 76 19.76 14.02 -11.38
CA THR A 76 19.91 14.92 -10.22
C THR A 76 18.63 15.71 -10.03
N SER A 77 18.00 15.61 -8.87
CA SER A 77 16.87 16.45 -8.48
C SER A 77 17.33 17.64 -7.63
N LEU A 78 16.82 18.83 -7.92
CA LEU A 78 17.10 20.07 -7.21
C LEU A 78 15.82 20.62 -6.61
N CYS A 79 15.85 21.10 -5.37
CA CYS A 79 14.74 21.86 -4.82
C CYS A 79 14.61 23.21 -5.53
N ILE A 80 13.40 23.48 -6.05
CA ILE A 80 13.02 24.75 -6.68
C ILE A 80 12.27 25.64 -5.69
N LYS A 81 11.37 25.05 -4.91
CA LYS A 81 10.58 25.77 -3.91
C LYS A 81 10.43 24.92 -2.66
N ALA A 82 10.91 25.42 -1.53
CA ALA A 82 10.75 24.79 -0.23
C ALA A 82 9.99 25.71 0.73
N PRO A 83 8.94 25.20 1.41
CA PRO A 83 8.20 25.97 2.40
C PRO A 83 8.93 26.00 3.77
N LEU A 84 9.93 25.14 3.96
CA LEU A 84 10.71 25.01 5.19
C LEU A 84 12.21 25.05 4.87
N LYS A 85 13.00 25.72 5.71
CA LYS A 85 14.46 25.83 5.55
C LYS A 85 15.18 24.48 5.58
N ALA A 86 14.64 23.50 6.32
CA ALA A 86 15.20 22.15 6.35
C ALA A 86 15.13 21.45 4.98
N LEU A 87 14.13 21.78 4.16
CA LEU A 87 13.93 21.23 2.81
C LEU A 87 14.57 22.11 1.71
N SER A 88 15.13 23.26 2.08
CA SER A 88 15.86 24.11 1.14
C SER A 88 17.27 23.56 0.89
N ASN A 89 17.89 23.96 -0.23
CA ASN A 89 19.20 23.48 -0.68
C ASN A 89 19.27 21.96 -0.96
N TRP A 90 18.13 21.28 -1.08
CA TRP A 90 18.12 19.88 -1.49
C TRP A 90 18.68 19.72 -2.90
N ARG A 91 19.71 18.89 -3.02
CA ARG A 91 20.22 18.32 -4.28
C ARG A 91 20.42 16.83 -4.05
N HIS A 92 19.72 15.99 -4.79
CA HIS A 92 19.85 14.54 -4.71
C HIS A 92 20.20 13.96 -6.06
N THR A 93 21.42 13.43 -6.15
CA THR A 93 21.96 12.75 -7.32
C THR A 93 21.89 11.24 -7.08
N HIS A 94 21.39 10.48 -8.04
CA HIS A 94 21.61 9.03 -8.09
C HIS A 94 22.43 8.69 -9.33
N THR A 95 23.50 7.91 -9.13
CA THR A 95 24.36 7.39 -10.20
C THR A 95 24.31 5.87 -10.17
N LEU A 96 24.01 5.26 -11.32
CA LEU A 96 24.04 3.83 -11.56
C LEU A 96 25.34 3.47 -12.26
N THR A 97 26.07 2.51 -11.71
CA THR A 97 27.29 1.96 -12.31
C THR A 97 27.17 0.44 -12.40
N PRO A 98 27.47 -0.18 -13.56
CA PRO A 98 27.55 -1.64 -13.64
C PRO A 98 28.56 -2.17 -12.60
N GLN A 99 28.16 -3.21 -11.85
CA GLN A 99 29.05 -3.91 -10.91
C GLN A 99 28.70 -5.39 -10.93
N GLY A 100 29.63 -6.24 -11.35
CA GLY A 100 29.36 -7.67 -11.50
C GLY A 100 28.22 -7.93 -12.48
N ASP A 101 27.21 -8.67 -12.05
CA ASP A 101 25.97 -8.98 -12.76
C ASP A 101 24.82 -8.00 -12.46
N GLY A 102 25.06 -6.98 -11.63
CA GLY A 102 24.06 -6.02 -11.21
C GLY A 102 24.49 -4.56 -11.33
N THR A 103 23.87 -3.73 -10.50
CA THR A 103 24.04 -2.27 -10.49
C THR A 103 24.42 -1.81 -9.09
N LEU A 104 25.53 -1.09 -8.99
CA LEU A 104 25.80 -0.28 -7.81
C LEU A 104 25.13 1.07 -7.98
N ILE A 105 24.25 1.43 -7.06
CA ILE A 105 23.62 2.74 -7.01
C ILE A 105 24.30 3.58 -5.94
N THR A 106 24.83 4.73 -6.34
CA THR A 106 25.36 5.75 -5.44
C THR A 106 24.37 6.91 -5.34
N GLU A 107 23.86 7.17 -4.13
CA GLU A 107 22.98 8.29 -3.82
C GLU A 107 23.75 9.37 -3.05
N GLU A 108 23.82 10.58 -3.61
CA GLU A 108 24.45 11.74 -2.99
C GLU A 108 23.38 12.80 -2.70
N VAL A 109 23.17 13.12 -1.43
CA VAL A 109 22.17 14.09 -0.97
C VAL A 109 22.87 15.26 -0.29
N HIS A 110 22.77 16.44 -0.89
CA HIS A 110 23.10 17.70 -0.22
C HIS A 110 21.82 18.32 0.34
N THR A 111 21.77 18.58 1.65
CA THR A 111 20.57 19.10 2.32
C THR A 111 20.86 19.78 3.65
N ASN A 112 19.86 20.50 4.19
CA ASN A 112 19.86 21.05 5.55
C ASN A 112 19.19 20.13 6.58
N MET A 113 18.66 18.98 6.15
CA MET A 113 18.03 18.01 7.06
C MET A 113 19.05 17.37 8.01
N PRO A 114 18.62 16.92 9.20
CA PRO A 114 19.46 16.15 10.11
C PRO A 114 19.95 14.85 9.44
N THR A 115 21.21 14.46 9.71
CA THR A 115 21.84 13.25 9.15
C THR A 115 20.97 12.01 9.33
N SER A 116 20.49 11.73 10.54
CA SER A 116 19.68 10.55 10.84
C SER A 116 18.38 10.49 10.04
N SER A 117 17.78 11.64 9.73
CA SER A 117 16.59 11.68 8.87
C SER A 117 16.94 11.34 7.43
N VAL A 118 18.07 11.82 6.91
CA VAL A 118 18.52 11.52 5.55
C VAL A 118 18.92 10.05 5.42
N GLU A 119 19.63 9.51 6.41
CA GLU A 119 20.02 8.10 6.46
C GLU A 119 18.80 7.17 6.46
N ALA A 120 17.80 7.44 7.31
CA ALA A 120 16.56 6.66 7.33
C ALA A 120 15.81 6.72 5.98
N MET A 121 15.73 7.91 5.36
CA MET A 121 15.10 8.06 4.04
C MET A 121 15.85 7.28 2.94
N LEU A 122 17.18 7.31 2.96
CA LEU A 122 18.00 6.56 2.00
C LEU A 122 17.90 5.05 2.25
N ALA A 123 17.95 4.58 3.49
CA ALA A 123 17.76 3.17 3.82
C ALA A 123 16.41 2.63 3.29
N TYR A 124 15.31 3.33 3.57
CA TYR A 124 13.99 2.97 3.03
C TYR A 124 14.00 2.82 1.51
N ARG A 125 14.64 3.77 0.80
CA ARG A 125 14.71 3.75 -0.67
C ARG A 125 15.46 2.54 -1.19
N GLN A 126 16.55 2.16 -0.52
CA GLN A 126 17.35 0.99 -0.87
C GLN A 126 16.54 -0.30 -0.71
N HIS A 127 15.91 -0.49 0.46
CA HIS A 127 15.07 -1.66 0.73
C HIS A 127 13.85 -1.73 -0.19
N GLN A 128 13.17 -0.60 -0.40
CA GLN A 128 12.00 -0.55 -1.28
C GLN A 128 12.35 -0.88 -2.73
N LEU A 129 13.43 -0.30 -3.27
CA LEU A 129 13.84 -0.53 -4.66
C LEU A 129 14.24 -1.99 -4.88
N VAL A 130 15.09 -2.52 -4.00
CA VAL A 130 15.59 -3.90 -4.11
C VAL A 130 14.43 -4.89 -4.00
N SER A 131 13.52 -4.71 -3.04
CA SER A 131 12.37 -5.59 -2.88
C SER A 131 11.35 -5.44 -4.02
N ASP A 132 11.12 -4.24 -4.57
CA ASP A 132 10.23 -4.05 -5.71
C ASP A 132 10.76 -4.77 -6.97
N LEU A 133 12.08 -4.74 -7.20
CA LEU A 133 12.70 -5.43 -8.32
C LEU A 133 12.79 -6.95 -8.11
N ALA A 134 13.13 -7.41 -6.91
CA ALA A 134 13.19 -8.84 -6.57
C ALA A 134 11.82 -9.50 -6.73
N THR A 135 10.75 -8.86 -6.23
CA THR A 135 9.38 -9.38 -6.40
C THR A 135 8.92 -9.32 -7.86
N LEU A 136 9.30 -8.28 -8.62
CA LEU A 136 9.03 -8.21 -10.05
C LEU A 136 9.73 -9.34 -10.82
N GLN A 137 10.95 -9.70 -10.44
CA GLN A 137 11.69 -10.83 -11.00
C GLN A 137 11.03 -12.17 -10.65
N ALA A 138 10.60 -12.34 -9.39
CA ALA A 138 9.95 -13.56 -8.91
C ALA A 138 8.63 -13.88 -9.65
N LEU A 139 7.93 -12.86 -10.16
CA LEU A 139 6.74 -13.07 -11.01
C LEU A 139 7.06 -13.83 -12.31
N GLY A 140 8.29 -13.70 -12.83
CA GLY A 140 8.74 -14.38 -14.03
C GLY A 140 7.71 -14.30 -15.18
N PRO A 141 7.22 -15.43 -15.71
CA PRO A 141 6.24 -15.45 -16.80
C PRO A 141 4.90 -14.78 -16.48
N LEU A 142 4.49 -14.68 -15.21
CA LEU A 142 3.22 -14.06 -14.82
C LEU A 142 3.15 -12.57 -15.22
N ASN A 143 4.31 -11.90 -15.29
CA ASN A 143 4.42 -10.50 -15.71
C ASN A 143 4.93 -10.32 -17.15
N ALA A 144 4.88 -11.36 -18.00
CA ALA A 144 5.45 -11.31 -19.34
C ALA A 144 4.74 -10.33 -20.29
N LYS A 145 3.46 -10.00 -20.02
CA LYS A 145 2.65 -9.10 -20.85
C LYS A 145 2.04 -7.99 -20.00
N PRO A 146 2.20 -6.71 -20.41
CA PRO A 146 1.45 -5.61 -19.82
C PRO A 146 -0.07 -5.86 -19.87
N LYS A 147 -0.77 -5.41 -18.83
CA LYS A 147 -2.24 -5.44 -18.72
C LYS A 147 -2.77 -4.02 -18.57
N VAL A 148 -4.00 -3.80 -19.02
CA VAL A 148 -4.80 -2.61 -18.74
C VAL A 148 -5.74 -2.92 -17.58
N ILE A 149 -5.56 -2.21 -16.47
CA ILE A 149 -6.21 -2.52 -15.20
C ILE A 149 -7.10 -1.33 -14.80
N ALA A 150 -8.41 -1.54 -14.72
CA ALA A 150 -9.31 -0.53 -14.15
C ALA A 150 -9.36 -0.68 -12.63
N MET A 151 -9.21 0.42 -11.89
CA MET A 151 -9.12 0.37 -10.43
C MET A 151 -10.02 1.42 -9.78
N THR A 152 -10.91 1.02 -8.88
CA THR A 152 -11.58 1.98 -7.96
C THR A 152 -10.72 2.20 -6.72
N GLY A 153 -10.96 3.30 -5.98
CA GLY A 153 -10.26 3.55 -4.71
C GLY A 153 -8.78 3.91 -4.85
N THR A 154 -8.36 4.36 -6.04
CA THR A 154 -6.97 4.72 -6.38
C THR A 154 -6.36 5.83 -5.52
N HIS A 155 -7.18 6.64 -4.86
CA HIS A 155 -6.72 7.69 -3.95
C HIS A 155 -6.45 7.21 -2.54
N GLY A 156 -7.03 6.07 -2.15
CA GLY A 156 -6.88 5.46 -0.85
C GLY A 156 -5.47 4.91 -0.63
N LEU A 157 -5.17 4.53 0.62
CA LEU A 157 -3.86 4.02 1.02
C LEU A 157 -3.39 2.86 0.14
N VAL A 158 -4.21 1.80 0.05
CA VAL A 158 -3.88 0.60 -0.72
C VAL A 158 -3.89 0.89 -2.22
N GLY A 159 -4.92 1.56 -2.73
CA GLY A 159 -5.05 1.84 -4.16
C GLY A 159 -3.91 2.70 -4.71
N ARG A 160 -3.42 3.68 -3.94
CA ARG A 160 -2.27 4.51 -4.34
C ARG A 160 -1.00 3.67 -4.47
N SER A 161 -0.69 2.87 -3.45
CA SER A 161 0.50 2.02 -3.46
C SER A 161 0.43 0.93 -4.52
N LEU A 162 -0.74 0.29 -4.69
CA LEU A 162 -0.95 -0.72 -5.72
C LEU A 162 -0.84 -0.14 -7.12
N ARG A 163 -1.45 1.01 -7.39
CA ARG A 163 -1.31 1.69 -8.68
C ARG A 163 0.16 1.96 -9.00
N ALA A 164 0.91 2.50 -8.05
CA ALA A 164 2.33 2.77 -8.23
C ALA A 164 3.13 1.48 -8.51
N LEU A 165 2.85 0.40 -7.78
CA LEU A 165 3.50 -0.90 -7.99
C LEU A 165 3.18 -1.50 -9.38
N LEU A 166 1.93 -1.39 -9.83
CA LEU A 166 1.51 -1.92 -11.12
C LEU A 166 2.12 -1.12 -12.29
N THR A 167 2.17 0.21 -12.19
CA THR A 167 2.77 1.05 -13.23
C THR A 167 4.29 0.89 -13.30
N THR A 168 4.98 0.74 -12.16
CA THR A 168 6.41 0.42 -12.17
C THR A 168 6.68 -1.02 -12.62
N SER A 169 5.71 -1.93 -12.54
CA SER A 169 5.77 -3.28 -13.13
C SER A 169 5.49 -3.30 -14.66
N GLY A 170 5.14 -2.16 -15.25
CA GLY A 170 4.92 -2.00 -16.69
C GLY A 170 3.45 -2.11 -17.14
N HIS A 171 2.50 -2.21 -16.22
CA HIS A 171 1.07 -2.21 -16.54
C HIS A 171 0.51 -0.79 -16.69
N ARG A 172 -0.65 -0.68 -17.33
CA ARG A 172 -1.42 0.58 -17.39
C ARG A 172 -2.58 0.51 -16.39
N VAL A 173 -2.75 1.55 -15.57
CA VAL A 173 -3.86 1.62 -14.60
C VAL A 173 -4.82 2.76 -14.99
N ILE A 174 -6.08 2.42 -15.25
CA ILE A 174 -7.19 3.35 -15.46
C ILE A 174 -7.90 3.56 -14.13
N SER A 175 -7.86 4.79 -13.61
CA SER A 175 -8.48 5.12 -12.33
C SER A 175 -9.98 5.35 -12.50
N LEU A 176 -10.80 4.55 -11.83
CA LEU A 176 -12.25 4.72 -11.76
C LEU A 176 -12.59 5.63 -10.58
N VAL A 177 -12.89 6.89 -10.88
CA VAL A 177 -13.02 7.98 -9.90
C VAL A 177 -14.45 8.50 -9.82
N ARG A 178 -14.90 8.93 -8.63
CA ARG A 178 -16.26 9.46 -8.45
C ARG A 178 -16.42 10.89 -8.96
N ASP A 179 -15.30 11.61 -9.06
CA ASP A 179 -15.23 12.95 -9.60
C ASP A 179 -14.02 13.01 -10.54
N LEU A 180 -14.18 13.60 -11.72
CA LEU A 180 -13.05 13.86 -12.62
C LEU A 180 -12.23 14.99 -12.01
N GLU A 181 -11.01 14.68 -11.62
CA GLU A 181 -10.12 15.64 -10.99
C GLU A 181 -9.16 16.24 -12.02
N GLU A 182 -8.91 17.53 -11.87
CA GLU A 182 -7.76 18.17 -12.50
C GLU A 182 -6.46 17.50 -11.99
N PRO A 183 -5.47 17.20 -12.86
CA PRO A 183 -4.29 16.38 -12.53
C PRO A 183 -3.40 16.86 -11.36
N SER A 184 -3.65 18.04 -10.77
CA SER A 184 -2.68 18.75 -9.92
C SER A 184 -3.18 19.25 -8.56
N THR A 185 -4.44 18.98 -8.17
CA THR A 185 -5.02 19.56 -6.93
C THR A 185 -5.33 18.56 -5.82
N THR A 186 -5.57 17.28 -6.11
CA THR A 186 -5.93 16.29 -5.08
C THR A 186 -4.73 15.42 -4.66
N PRO A 187 -4.45 15.27 -3.36
CA PRO A 187 -3.46 14.30 -2.89
C PRO A 187 -3.77 12.87 -3.37
N GLY A 188 -2.83 12.23 -4.08
CA GLY A 188 -3.00 10.90 -4.68
C GLY A 188 -3.46 10.90 -6.15
N ALA A 189 -3.71 12.08 -6.74
CA ALA A 189 -4.09 12.27 -8.14
C ALA A 189 -2.95 12.12 -9.18
N ILE A 190 -1.84 11.52 -8.76
CA ILE A 190 -0.51 11.72 -9.33
C ILE A 190 -0.43 11.28 -10.80
N ASN A 191 0.07 12.14 -11.69
CA ASN A 191 0.40 11.81 -13.10
C ASN A 191 -0.74 11.22 -13.93
N ARG A 192 -1.98 11.61 -13.65
CA ARG A 192 -3.12 11.10 -14.42
C ARG A 192 -3.37 12.00 -15.63
N THR A 193 -3.34 11.41 -16.81
CA THR A 193 -3.89 12.04 -18.01
C THR A 193 -5.41 11.85 -18.01
N ALA A 194 -6.13 12.62 -18.83
CA ALA A 194 -7.57 12.38 -19.04
C ALA A 194 -7.86 10.96 -19.55
N GLU A 195 -6.89 10.32 -20.22
CA GLU A 195 -7.00 8.96 -20.75
C GLU A 195 -6.82 7.87 -19.69
N ASP A 196 -6.25 8.19 -18.52
CA ASP A 196 -5.99 7.25 -17.43
C ASP A 196 -7.00 7.37 -16.28
N GLN A 197 -8.13 8.02 -16.55
CA GLN A 197 -9.25 8.13 -15.63
C GLN A 197 -10.58 7.90 -16.34
N ARG A 198 -11.53 7.30 -15.63
CA ARG A 198 -12.93 7.22 -16.06
C ARG A 198 -13.82 7.62 -14.89
N LEU A 199 -14.87 8.37 -15.20
CA LEU A 199 -15.89 8.72 -14.21
C LEU A 199 -16.67 7.45 -13.85
N TRP A 200 -16.79 7.19 -12.56
CA TRP A 200 -17.45 6.03 -12.00
C TRP A 200 -18.58 6.48 -11.07
N ASP A 201 -19.80 6.22 -11.51
CA ASP A 201 -20.99 6.23 -10.66
C ASP A 201 -21.11 4.87 -9.93
N PRO A 202 -21.04 4.84 -8.59
CA PRO A 202 -21.16 3.60 -7.81
C PRO A 202 -22.52 2.91 -7.95
N VAL A 203 -23.58 3.63 -8.29
CA VAL A 203 -24.94 3.08 -8.43
C VAL A 203 -25.19 2.61 -9.85
N SER A 204 -24.77 3.41 -10.83
CA SER A 204 -25.03 3.15 -12.25
C SER A 204 -23.77 3.38 -13.11
N PRO A 205 -22.75 2.49 -13.00
CA PRO A 205 -21.52 2.62 -13.78
C PRO A 205 -21.83 2.65 -15.28
N ALA A 206 -21.11 3.46 -16.06
CA ALA A 206 -21.30 3.57 -17.50
C ALA A 206 -21.12 2.21 -18.23
N LEU A 207 -21.76 2.04 -19.39
CA LEU A 207 -21.70 0.77 -20.16
C LEU A 207 -20.28 0.46 -20.64
N ASP A 208 -19.56 1.50 -21.05
CA ASP A 208 -18.20 1.49 -21.59
C ASP A 208 -17.11 1.58 -20.49
N LEU A 209 -17.50 1.57 -19.21
CA LEU A 209 -16.57 1.77 -18.08
C LEU A 209 -15.36 0.82 -18.11
N LEU A 210 -15.54 -0.39 -18.63
CA LEU A 210 -14.52 -1.44 -18.72
C LEU A 210 -14.09 -1.76 -20.16
N GLU A 211 -14.36 -0.88 -21.13
CA GLU A 211 -13.89 -1.07 -22.51
C GLU A 211 -12.36 -1.08 -22.57
N GLY A 212 -11.78 -2.10 -23.22
CA GLY A 212 -10.32 -2.25 -23.37
C GLY A 212 -9.57 -2.55 -22.07
N VAL A 213 -10.27 -3.02 -21.04
CA VAL A 213 -9.70 -3.39 -19.73
C VAL A 213 -9.59 -4.90 -19.64
N ASP A 214 -8.43 -5.40 -19.19
CA ASP A 214 -8.17 -6.82 -18.96
C ASP A 214 -8.61 -7.27 -17.56
N CYS A 215 -8.46 -6.38 -16.57
CA CYS A 215 -8.74 -6.67 -15.17
C CYS A 215 -9.40 -5.48 -14.45
N LEU A 216 -10.43 -5.78 -13.66
CA LEU A 216 -11.04 -4.85 -12.72
C LEU A 216 -10.53 -5.10 -11.30
N VAL A 217 -10.07 -4.06 -10.61
CA VAL A 217 -9.70 -4.08 -9.19
C VAL A 217 -10.63 -3.14 -8.42
N HIS A 218 -11.38 -3.68 -7.47
CA HIS A 218 -12.34 -2.92 -6.67
C HIS A 218 -11.86 -2.75 -5.22
N LEU A 219 -11.35 -1.56 -4.89
CA LEU A 219 -10.86 -1.20 -3.54
C LEU A 219 -11.70 -0.15 -2.83
N ALA A 220 -12.68 0.46 -3.53
CA ALA A 220 -13.47 1.53 -2.97
C ALA A 220 -14.41 1.03 -1.87
N GLY A 221 -14.45 1.75 -0.75
CA GLY A 221 -15.38 1.49 0.34
C GLY A 221 -15.32 2.60 1.38
N GLU A 222 -16.41 2.76 2.14
CA GLU A 222 -16.43 3.68 3.27
C GLU A 222 -15.47 3.18 4.37
N PRO A 223 -14.63 4.03 4.98
CA PRO A 223 -13.80 3.64 6.11
C PRO A 223 -14.65 3.02 7.23
N LEU A 224 -14.14 1.96 7.87
CA LEU A 224 -14.80 1.31 9.02
C LEU A 224 -14.65 2.11 10.32
N VAL A 225 -13.87 3.19 10.32
CA VAL A 225 -13.62 4.03 11.48
C VAL A 225 -14.85 4.92 11.72
N GLY A 226 -15.54 4.67 12.82
CA GLY A 226 -16.72 5.43 13.22
C GLY A 226 -17.49 4.70 14.32
N ARG A 227 -18.51 5.37 14.87
CA ARG A 227 -19.44 4.69 15.79
C ARG A 227 -20.43 3.85 14.97
N PHE A 228 -20.50 2.55 15.24
CA PHE A 228 -21.48 1.65 14.62
C PHE A 228 -22.90 1.88 15.14
N HIS A 229 -23.49 3.02 14.78
CA HIS A 229 -24.94 3.24 14.85
C HIS A 229 -25.60 2.73 13.56
N GLU A 230 -26.93 2.63 13.54
CA GLU A 230 -27.67 2.04 12.41
C GLU A 230 -27.36 2.73 11.07
N GLU A 231 -27.28 4.06 11.07
CA GLU A 231 -26.94 4.84 9.88
C GLU A 231 -25.54 4.50 9.34
N HIS A 232 -24.53 4.44 10.22
CA HIS A 232 -23.16 4.09 9.82
C HIS A 232 -23.08 2.64 9.31
N ARG A 233 -23.77 1.70 9.95
CA ARG A 233 -23.87 0.31 9.46
C ARG A 233 -24.50 0.23 8.07
N ARG A 234 -25.59 0.97 7.85
CA ARG A 234 -26.25 1.05 6.53
C ARG A 234 -25.30 1.65 5.49
N ALA A 235 -24.57 2.70 5.83
CA ALA A 235 -23.57 3.32 4.94
C ALA A 235 -22.41 2.37 4.61
N ILE A 236 -21.89 1.63 5.60
CA ILE A 236 -20.85 0.61 5.39
C ILE A 236 -21.32 -0.44 4.39
N ARG A 237 -22.54 -0.98 4.56
CA ARG A 237 -23.10 -1.99 3.64
C ARG A 237 -23.38 -1.39 2.25
N ALA A 238 -24.00 -0.22 2.19
CA ALA A 238 -24.37 0.45 0.95
C ALA A 238 -23.15 0.85 0.10
N SER A 239 -22.04 1.23 0.72
CA SER A 239 -20.80 1.58 0.02
C SER A 239 -20.05 0.38 -0.57
N ARG A 240 -20.43 -0.86 -0.20
CA ARG A 240 -19.76 -2.10 -0.62
C ARG A 240 -20.64 -2.93 -1.55
N VAL A 241 -21.79 -3.41 -1.07
CA VAL A 241 -22.58 -4.45 -1.74
C VAL A 241 -23.15 -3.98 -3.08
N GLY A 242 -23.87 -2.85 -3.08
CA GLY A 242 -24.50 -2.31 -4.29
C GLY A 242 -23.48 -1.96 -5.39
N PRO A 243 -22.45 -1.15 -5.08
CA PRO A 243 -21.40 -0.81 -6.03
C PRO A 243 -20.61 -2.01 -6.56
N THR A 244 -20.30 -2.99 -5.71
CA THR A 244 -19.64 -4.23 -6.13
C THR A 244 -20.51 -4.99 -7.11
N ALA A 245 -21.80 -5.19 -6.82
CA ALA A 245 -22.72 -5.87 -7.73
C ALA A 245 -22.87 -5.14 -9.08
N ALA A 246 -22.86 -3.81 -9.07
CA ALA A 246 -22.93 -3.02 -10.30
C ALA A 246 -21.67 -3.17 -11.16
N LEU A 247 -20.49 -3.19 -10.54
CA LEU A 247 -19.22 -3.42 -11.22
C LEU A 247 -19.06 -4.87 -11.69
N ALA A 248 -19.51 -5.85 -10.91
CA ALA A 248 -19.51 -7.26 -11.30
C ALA A 248 -20.36 -7.49 -12.56
N ARG A 249 -21.52 -6.82 -12.68
CA ARG A 249 -22.32 -6.83 -13.91
C ARG A 249 -21.60 -6.19 -15.11
N ARG A 250 -20.75 -5.18 -14.88
CA ARG A 250 -19.93 -4.58 -15.94
C ARG A 250 -18.81 -5.53 -16.38
N ALA A 251 -18.17 -6.20 -15.43
CA ALA A 251 -17.17 -7.22 -15.74
C ALA A 251 -17.81 -8.38 -16.53
N ALA A 252 -18.97 -8.87 -16.09
CA ALA A 252 -19.73 -9.92 -16.76
C ALA A 252 -20.14 -9.59 -18.20
N ALA A 253 -20.43 -8.32 -18.49
CA ALA A 253 -20.82 -7.87 -19.82
C ALA A 253 -19.63 -7.50 -20.71
N SER A 254 -18.41 -7.43 -20.17
CA SER A 254 -17.21 -7.06 -20.92
C SER A 254 -16.64 -8.27 -21.65
N SER A 255 -16.27 -8.08 -22.92
CA SER A 255 -15.58 -9.12 -23.70
C SER A 255 -14.07 -9.19 -23.44
N THR A 256 -13.50 -8.22 -22.71
CA THR A 256 -12.05 -8.14 -22.46
C THR A 256 -11.69 -8.33 -20.99
N CYS A 257 -12.59 -7.97 -20.06
CA CYS A 257 -12.32 -8.06 -18.63
C CYS A 257 -12.48 -9.50 -18.15
N THR A 258 -11.37 -10.23 -18.03
CA THR A 258 -11.38 -11.65 -17.64
C THR A 258 -11.13 -11.88 -16.14
N VAL A 259 -10.73 -10.83 -15.41
CA VAL A 259 -10.40 -10.90 -13.98
C VAL A 259 -11.06 -9.77 -13.20
N MET A 260 -11.68 -10.09 -12.07
CA MET A 260 -12.14 -9.14 -11.07
C MET A 260 -11.50 -9.45 -9.71
N VAL A 261 -10.65 -8.54 -9.22
CA VAL A 261 -10.09 -8.61 -7.86
C VAL A 261 -10.87 -7.66 -6.97
N CYS A 262 -11.57 -8.19 -5.98
CA CYS A 262 -12.35 -7.41 -5.03
C CYS A 262 -11.65 -7.38 -3.68
N ALA A 263 -11.56 -6.20 -3.07
CA ALA A 263 -11.22 -6.12 -1.66
C ALA A 263 -12.24 -6.90 -0.82
N SER A 264 -11.78 -7.45 0.29
CA SER A 264 -12.58 -8.07 1.34
C SER A 264 -11.86 -7.85 2.69
N ALA A 265 -12.31 -8.47 3.77
CA ALA A 265 -11.70 -8.35 5.09
C ALA A 265 -11.72 -9.68 5.84
N ILE A 266 -10.75 -9.88 6.73
CA ILE A 266 -10.76 -11.01 7.68
C ILE A 266 -11.92 -10.92 8.69
N GLY A 267 -12.64 -9.80 8.74
CA GLY A 267 -13.92 -9.66 9.44
C GLY A 267 -14.99 -10.68 8.97
N TYR A 268 -14.80 -11.33 7.82
CA TYR A 268 -15.59 -12.49 7.39
C TYR A 268 -15.66 -13.58 8.47
N TYR A 269 -14.58 -13.78 9.22
CA TYR A 269 -14.46 -14.81 10.27
C TYR A 269 -15.08 -14.40 11.61
N GLY A 270 -15.70 -13.22 11.69
CA GLY A 270 -16.24 -12.68 12.93
C GLY A 270 -15.14 -12.11 13.85
N HIS A 271 -15.47 -11.81 15.09
CA HIS A 271 -14.56 -11.16 16.06
C HIS A 271 -14.19 -12.06 17.26
N GLU A 272 -14.66 -13.31 17.27
CA GLU A 272 -14.47 -14.22 18.39
C GLU A 272 -13.12 -14.94 18.36
N HIS A 273 -12.66 -15.33 19.56
CA HIS A 273 -11.41 -16.05 19.76
C HIS A 273 -11.47 -17.47 19.21
N SER A 274 -10.44 -17.85 18.44
CA SER A 274 -10.19 -19.23 18.02
C SER A 274 -8.78 -19.67 18.43
N ASP A 275 -8.70 -20.78 19.16
CA ASP A 275 -7.43 -21.42 19.52
C ASP A 275 -6.67 -21.92 18.28
N THR A 276 -7.42 -22.37 17.26
CA THR A 276 -6.86 -22.85 16.00
C THR A 276 -6.80 -21.74 14.95
N PRO A 277 -5.71 -21.65 14.16
CA PRO A 277 -5.66 -20.74 13.02
C PRO A 277 -6.80 -21.01 12.03
N VAL A 278 -7.36 -19.94 11.49
CA VAL A 278 -8.48 -19.95 10.55
C VAL A 278 -7.96 -19.58 9.15
N ASP A 279 -8.26 -20.41 8.16
CA ASP A 279 -7.84 -20.21 6.77
C ASP A 279 -9.04 -19.93 5.84
N GLU A 280 -8.79 -19.89 4.53
CA GLU A 280 -9.77 -19.60 3.49
C GLU A 280 -10.94 -20.61 3.43
N THR A 281 -10.76 -21.81 3.98
CA THR A 281 -11.77 -22.88 3.96
C THR A 281 -12.78 -22.78 5.11
N ALA A 282 -12.48 -21.95 6.11
CA ALA A 282 -13.33 -21.81 7.27
C ALA A 282 -14.66 -21.11 6.95
N PRO A 283 -15.75 -21.47 7.66
CA PRO A 283 -17.04 -20.86 7.46
C PRO A 283 -17.03 -19.37 7.86
N LYS A 284 -18.04 -18.65 7.38
CA LYS A 284 -18.34 -17.28 7.85
C LYS A 284 -18.55 -17.31 9.36
N GLY A 285 -17.96 -16.36 10.07
CA GLY A 285 -18.21 -16.15 11.49
C GLY A 285 -19.53 -15.41 11.76
N GLU A 286 -19.67 -14.98 13.01
CA GLU A 286 -20.82 -14.21 13.47
C GLU A 286 -20.49 -12.71 13.59
N GLY A 287 -21.55 -11.88 13.61
CA GLY A 287 -21.43 -10.44 13.82
C GLY A 287 -21.67 -9.62 12.55
N PHE A 288 -21.80 -8.32 12.75
CA PHE A 288 -22.20 -7.40 11.68
C PHE A 288 -21.17 -7.35 10.56
N LEU A 289 -19.87 -7.33 10.91
CA LEU A 289 -18.80 -7.29 9.91
C LEU A 289 -18.71 -8.60 9.12
N ALA A 290 -19.00 -9.74 9.74
CA ALA A 290 -19.05 -11.03 9.05
C ALA A 290 -20.17 -11.04 8.00
N ASP A 291 -21.38 -10.59 8.38
CA ASP A 291 -22.52 -10.48 7.46
C ASP A 291 -22.25 -9.52 6.29
N VAL A 292 -21.72 -8.33 6.58
CA VAL A 292 -21.38 -7.36 5.53
C VAL A 292 -20.31 -7.90 4.59
N THR A 293 -19.30 -8.60 5.12
CA THR A 293 -18.20 -9.13 4.30
C THR A 293 -18.68 -10.26 3.41
N ALA A 294 -19.53 -11.16 3.92
CA ALA A 294 -20.15 -12.20 3.10
C ALA A 294 -21.04 -11.60 2.00
N ASP A 295 -21.93 -10.67 2.34
CA ASP A 295 -22.75 -9.96 1.35
C ASP A 295 -21.91 -9.24 0.28
N TRP A 296 -20.73 -8.73 0.67
CA TRP A 296 -19.80 -8.05 -0.21
C TRP A 296 -19.12 -9.01 -1.18
N GLU A 297 -18.65 -10.17 -0.69
CA GLU A 297 -18.08 -11.22 -1.53
C GLU A 297 -19.14 -11.78 -2.49
N ASP A 298 -20.34 -12.08 -1.99
CA ASP A 298 -21.47 -12.60 -2.78
C ASP A 298 -21.91 -11.63 -3.88
N ALA A 299 -21.73 -10.32 -3.69
CA ALA A 299 -22.03 -9.31 -4.70
C ALA A 299 -21.19 -9.46 -5.98
N CYS A 300 -20.10 -10.24 -5.96
CA CYS A 300 -19.29 -10.55 -7.14
C CYS A 300 -19.90 -11.66 -8.03
N SER A 301 -20.95 -12.37 -7.57
CA SER A 301 -21.56 -13.50 -8.28
C SER A 301 -21.87 -13.25 -9.76
N PRO A 302 -22.38 -12.08 -10.20
CA PRO A 302 -22.62 -11.85 -11.63
C PRO A 302 -21.38 -12.01 -12.51
N ALA A 303 -20.19 -11.68 -11.99
CA ALA A 303 -18.93 -11.87 -12.71
C ALA A 303 -18.54 -13.35 -12.74
N VAL A 304 -18.67 -14.05 -11.60
CA VAL A 304 -18.42 -15.50 -11.51
C VAL A 304 -19.30 -16.28 -12.47
N ASP A 305 -20.61 -16.00 -12.48
CA ASP A 305 -21.60 -16.67 -13.33
C ASP A 305 -21.31 -16.48 -14.83
N ALA A 306 -20.68 -15.36 -15.19
CA ALA A 306 -20.25 -15.07 -16.55
C ALA A 306 -18.87 -15.64 -16.92
N GLY A 307 -18.22 -16.38 -16.01
CA GLY A 307 -16.91 -16.98 -16.21
C GLY A 307 -15.72 -16.03 -16.02
N VAL A 308 -15.94 -14.84 -15.44
CA VAL A 308 -14.85 -13.95 -15.03
C VAL A 308 -14.18 -14.54 -13.79
N ARG A 309 -12.84 -14.60 -13.79
CA ARG A 309 -12.09 -15.05 -12.62
C ARG A 309 -12.22 -14.02 -11.50
N VAL A 310 -12.80 -14.41 -10.37
CA VAL A 310 -12.97 -13.53 -9.20
C VAL A 310 -12.02 -13.93 -8.08
N VAL A 311 -11.34 -12.95 -7.49
CA VAL A 311 -10.53 -13.11 -6.28
C VAL A 311 -10.98 -12.11 -5.22
N SER A 312 -11.30 -12.59 -4.03
CA SER A 312 -11.72 -11.78 -2.88
C SER A 312 -10.59 -11.71 -1.86
N VAL A 313 -9.99 -10.53 -1.69
CA VAL A 313 -8.79 -10.36 -0.86
C VAL A 313 -9.18 -10.00 0.58
N ARG A 314 -9.30 -11.01 1.46
CA ARG A 314 -9.63 -10.86 2.88
C ARG A 314 -8.45 -10.26 3.62
N THR A 315 -8.46 -8.93 3.70
CA THR A 315 -7.32 -8.15 4.19
C THR A 315 -7.29 -8.11 5.72
N GLY A 316 -6.12 -8.38 6.31
CA GLY A 316 -5.85 -8.16 7.72
C GLY A 316 -5.63 -6.69 8.07
N VAL A 317 -5.11 -6.42 9.26
CA VAL A 317 -4.80 -5.06 9.69
C VAL A 317 -3.56 -4.55 8.94
N THR A 318 -3.78 -3.69 7.95
CA THR A 318 -2.71 -3.11 7.13
C THR A 318 -1.88 -2.11 7.93
N LEU A 319 -0.57 -2.31 7.95
CA LEU A 319 0.39 -1.42 8.59
C LEU A 319 1.01 -0.47 7.56
N SER A 320 0.84 0.83 7.78
CA SER A 320 1.53 1.86 7.02
C SER A 320 1.66 3.18 7.77
N SER A 321 2.78 3.89 7.65
CA SER A 321 2.91 5.24 8.20
C SER A 321 2.10 6.31 7.46
N TRP A 322 1.62 6.04 6.24
CA TRP A 322 0.77 6.98 5.50
C TRP A 322 -0.71 6.94 5.90
N GLY A 323 -1.17 5.90 6.60
CA GLY A 323 -2.58 5.78 6.98
C GLY A 323 -2.91 4.48 7.70
N GLY A 324 -4.19 4.25 7.95
CA GLY A 324 -4.64 3.11 8.75
C GLY A 324 -4.36 3.31 10.24
N ILE A 325 -4.14 2.23 10.97
CA ILE A 325 -4.03 2.28 12.44
C ILE A 325 -2.65 2.74 12.93
N LEU A 326 -1.59 2.49 12.17
CA LEU A 326 -0.21 2.69 12.63
C LEU A 326 0.09 4.15 13.02
N PRO A 327 -0.31 5.19 12.25
CA PRO A 327 -0.05 6.58 12.64
C PRO A 327 -0.77 6.99 13.94
N ILE A 328 -1.95 6.44 14.18
CA ILE A 328 -2.73 6.67 15.40
C ILE A 328 -1.99 6.08 16.60
N VAL A 329 -1.61 4.80 16.52
CA VAL A 329 -0.89 4.14 17.62
C VAL A 329 0.50 4.76 17.82
N ARG A 330 1.24 5.07 16.75
CA ARG A 330 2.52 5.80 16.81
C ARG A 330 2.40 7.12 17.55
N THR A 331 1.31 7.86 17.36
CA THR A 331 1.10 9.14 18.06
C THR A 331 0.91 8.92 19.55
N LEU A 332 0.16 7.88 19.96
CA LEU A 332 0.00 7.51 21.37
C LEU A 332 1.33 7.13 22.03
N PHE A 333 2.18 6.37 21.33
CA PHE A 333 3.52 6.04 21.81
C PHE A 333 4.43 7.27 21.92
N SER A 334 4.31 8.21 20.97
CA SER A 334 5.10 9.45 20.96
C SER A 334 4.76 10.37 22.14
N THR A 335 3.53 10.30 22.67
CA THR A 335 3.08 11.09 23.83
C THR A 335 3.23 10.36 25.17
N GLY A 336 3.82 9.16 25.18
CA GLY A 336 3.98 8.35 26.40
C GLY A 336 2.69 7.65 26.87
N LEU A 337 1.65 7.63 26.03
CA LEU A 337 0.36 6.96 26.26
C LEU A 337 0.27 5.62 25.52
N GLY A 338 1.40 5.07 25.10
CA GLY A 338 1.49 3.82 24.36
C GLY A 338 1.43 2.59 25.27
N GLY A 339 0.69 1.58 24.83
CA GLY A 339 0.69 0.24 25.41
C GLY A 339 -0.39 -0.65 24.81
N HIS A 340 -0.56 -1.83 25.40
CA HIS A 340 -1.49 -2.82 24.87
C HIS A 340 -2.94 -2.52 25.22
N VAL A 341 -3.87 -2.96 24.38
CA VAL A 341 -5.31 -2.83 24.61
C VAL A 341 -5.81 -4.01 25.44
N GLY A 342 -6.65 -3.76 26.45
CA GLY A 342 -7.29 -4.81 27.23
C GLY A 342 -6.29 -5.73 27.93
N SER A 343 -6.51 -7.06 27.86
CA SER A 343 -5.57 -8.07 28.40
C SER A 343 -4.24 -8.11 27.62
N GLY A 344 -4.23 -7.62 26.39
CA GLY A 344 -3.09 -7.73 25.46
C GLY A 344 -2.98 -9.07 24.76
N GLU A 345 -3.80 -10.06 25.11
CA GLU A 345 -3.69 -11.44 24.61
C GLU A 345 -4.41 -11.66 23.28
N HIS A 346 -5.32 -10.77 22.89
CA HIS A 346 -6.03 -10.89 21.63
C HIS A 346 -5.02 -10.83 20.48
N ARG A 347 -5.19 -11.72 19.49
CA ARG A 347 -4.32 -11.79 18.33
C ARG A 347 -4.76 -10.78 17.27
N LEU A 348 -3.75 -10.16 16.69
CA LEU A 348 -3.81 -9.24 15.57
C LEU A 348 -3.27 -9.98 14.35
N SER A 349 -4.16 -10.26 13.40
CA SER A 349 -3.77 -10.67 12.05
C SER A 349 -3.48 -9.41 11.22
N TRP A 350 -2.20 -9.15 10.98
CA TRP A 350 -1.70 -7.92 10.37
C TRP A 350 -1.07 -8.21 9.01
N ILE A 351 -0.82 -7.17 8.21
CA ILE A 351 -0.02 -7.28 6.98
C ILE A 351 0.68 -5.94 6.68
N SER A 352 1.90 -5.97 6.13
CA SER A 352 2.55 -4.75 5.64
C SER A 352 1.82 -4.22 4.40
N LEU A 353 1.88 -2.91 4.14
CA LEU A 353 1.26 -2.35 2.94
C LEU A 353 1.88 -2.93 1.65
N ASP A 354 3.17 -3.19 1.64
CA ASP A 354 3.85 -3.71 0.45
C ASP A 354 3.49 -5.17 0.17
N ASP A 355 3.44 -6.03 1.19
CA ASP A 355 2.97 -7.41 1.06
C ASP A 355 1.52 -7.46 0.58
N LEU A 356 0.66 -6.58 1.11
CA LEU A 356 -0.71 -6.49 0.65
C LEU A 356 -0.77 -6.14 -0.85
N THR A 357 0.00 -5.15 -1.30
CA THR A 357 0.01 -4.79 -2.72
C THR A 357 0.62 -5.87 -3.61
N ASP A 358 1.58 -6.65 -3.12
CA ASP A 358 2.10 -7.82 -3.83
C ASP A 358 1.03 -8.90 -4.00
N ILE A 359 0.23 -9.16 -2.95
CA ILE A 359 -0.89 -10.09 -3.01
C ILE A 359 -1.94 -9.64 -4.03
N TYR A 360 -2.28 -8.34 -4.06
CA TYR A 360 -3.17 -7.82 -5.10
C TYR A 360 -2.57 -7.99 -6.51
N ARG A 361 -1.27 -7.75 -6.68
CA ARG A 361 -0.58 -7.97 -7.97
C ARG A 361 -0.61 -9.45 -8.37
N LEU A 362 -0.40 -10.38 -7.43
CA LEU A 362 -0.54 -11.81 -7.67
C LEU A 362 -1.99 -12.16 -8.03
N ALA A 363 -2.99 -11.68 -7.31
CA ALA A 363 -4.40 -11.91 -7.63
C ALA A 363 -4.77 -11.46 -9.06
N ILE A 364 -4.15 -10.38 -9.55
CA ILE A 364 -4.33 -9.88 -10.92
C ILE A 364 -3.66 -10.80 -11.95
N LEU A 365 -2.47 -11.31 -11.67
CA LEU A 365 -1.60 -11.97 -12.65
C LEU A 365 -1.63 -13.49 -12.63
N ASP A 366 -1.78 -14.10 -11.46
CA ASP A 366 -1.79 -15.55 -11.26
C ASP A 366 -3.20 -16.11 -11.50
N GLU A 367 -3.34 -16.89 -12.57
CA GLU A 367 -4.61 -17.51 -12.97
C GLU A 367 -5.04 -18.64 -12.02
N SER A 368 -4.13 -19.16 -11.20
CA SER A 368 -4.44 -20.21 -10.22
C SER A 368 -5.20 -19.68 -8.99
N LEU A 369 -5.11 -18.38 -8.73
CA LEU A 369 -5.81 -17.73 -7.62
C LEU A 369 -7.27 -17.45 -7.99
N VAL A 370 -8.20 -18.11 -7.29
CA VAL A 370 -9.65 -17.99 -7.46
C VAL A 370 -10.32 -18.06 -6.10
N GLY A 371 -11.35 -17.25 -5.89
CA GLY A 371 -12.12 -17.22 -4.64
C GLY A 371 -11.43 -16.39 -3.54
N PRO A 372 -11.68 -16.69 -2.26
CA PRO A 372 -11.12 -15.92 -1.16
C PRO A 372 -9.62 -16.19 -1.00
N ILE A 373 -8.85 -15.15 -0.66
CA ILE A 373 -7.46 -15.24 -0.20
C ILE A 373 -7.27 -14.40 1.05
N ASN A 374 -6.60 -14.94 2.07
CA ASN A 374 -6.28 -14.20 3.28
C ASN A 374 -5.01 -13.39 3.10
N ALA A 375 -5.14 -12.07 3.01
CA ALA A 375 -3.98 -11.19 2.95
C ALA A 375 -3.54 -10.80 4.37
N VAL A 376 -2.85 -11.74 5.02
CA VAL A 376 -2.26 -11.63 6.36
C VAL A 376 -0.81 -12.10 6.33
N ALA A 377 0.04 -11.54 7.18
CA ALA A 377 1.40 -12.00 7.40
C ALA A 377 1.41 -13.43 8.00
N PRO A 378 2.50 -14.21 7.84
CA PRO A 378 2.54 -15.63 8.20
C PRO A 378 2.26 -15.94 9.68
N SER A 379 2.51 -14.99 10.58
CA SER A 379 2.35 -15.20 12.02
C SER A 379 1.53 -14.06 12.64
N PRO A 380 0.30 -14.35 13.15
CA PRO A 380 -0.44 -13.37 13.92
C PRO A 380 0.32 -13.05 15.22
N ILE A 381 0.10 -11.85 15.74
CA ILE A 381 0.81 -11.36 16.92
C ILE A 381 -0.17 -10.92 17.99
N THR A 382 0.16 -11.08 19.26
CA THR A 382 -0.66 -10.52 20.34
C THR A 382 -0.59 -8.98 20.36
N HIS A 383 -1.64 -8.31 20.81
CA HIS A 383 -1.58 -6.86 21.03
C HIS A 383 -0.44 -6.43 21.97
N ARG A 384 -0.10 -7.28 22.95
CA ARG A 384 1.03 -7.10 23.86
C ARG A 384 2.35 -7.07 23.10
N ASP A 385 2.59 -8.04 22.24
CA ASP A 385 3.86 -8.15 21.51
C ASP A 385 3.95 -7.08 20.40
N PHE A 386 2.85 -6.76 19.73
CA PHE A 386 2.78 -5.62 18.81
C PHE A 386 3.16 -4.30 19.51
N SER A 387 2.60 -4.05 20.71
CA SER A 387 2.90 -2.84 21.49
C SER A 387 4.35 -2.78 21.95
N ARG A 388 4.93 -3.94 22.31
CA ARG A 388 6.33 -4.06 22.70
C ARG A 388 7.26 -3.73 21.54
N GLU A 389 7.00 -4.30 20.36
CA GLU A 389 7.83 -4.08 19.18
C GLU A 389 7.73 -2.62 18.70
N LEU A 390 6.53 -2.05 18.66
CA LEU A 390 6.35 -0.64 18.35
C LEU A 390 7.08 0.27 19.35
N GLY A 391 7.03 -0.06 20.64
CA GLY A 391 7.78 0.63 21.68
C GLY A 391 9.30 0.56 21.45
N SER A 392 9.81 -0.63 21.13
CA SER A 392 11.22 -0.88 20.79
C SER A 392 11.69 0.01 19.62
N GLN A 393 10.96 -0.03 18.51
CA GLN A 393 11.27 0.77 17.31
C GLN A 393 11.24 2.28 17.57
N MET A 394 10.38 2.73 18.48
CA MET A 394 10.24 4.14 18.83
C MET A 394 11.16 4.59 19.98
N GLY A 395 11.90 3.67 20.62
CA GLY A 395 12.68 3.95 21.82
C GLY A 395 11.79 4.38 23.01
N ARG A 396 10.57 3.85 23.12
CA ARG A 396 9.57 4.19 24.15
C ARG A 396 9.08 2.94 24.89
N PRO A 397 9.00 2.96 26.24
CA PRO A 397 8.48 1.83 26.99
C PRO A 397 6.96 1.62 26.74
N SER A 398 6.51 0.38 26.67
CA SER A 398 5.12 -0.03 26.39
C SER A 398 4.39 -0.57 27.64
N ILE A 399 4.54 0.10 28.78
CA ILE A 399 4.19 -0.47 30.10
C ILE A 399 2.75 -0.14 30.52
N ILE A 400 2.16 0.95 29.99
CA ILE A 400 0.85 1.43 30.44
C ILE A 400 -0.25 0.81 29.56
N PRO A 401 -1.10 -0.08 30.08
CA PRO A 401 -2.22 -0.61 29.30
C PRO A 401 -3.18 0.51 28.91
N ILE A 402 -3.62 0.51 27.65
CA ILE A 402 -4.64 1.44 27.16
C ILE A 402 -5.99 1.02 27.77
N PRO A 403 -6.65 1.89 28.54
CA PRO A 403 -7.95 1.57 29.12
C PRO A 403 -8.98 1.23 28.03
N SER A 404 -9.69 0.11 28.19
CA SER A 404 -10.67 -0.39 27.20
C SER A 404 -11.85 0.56 26.93
N PHE A 405 -12.04 1.60 27.76
CA PHE A 405 -13.07 2.62 27.55
C PHE A 405 -12.74 3.57 26.38
N GLY A 406 -11.45 3.81 26.08
CA GLY A 406 -11.03 4.75 25.04
C GLY A 406 -11.54 4.36 23.64
N PRO A 407 -11.28 3.12 23.18
CA PRO A 407 -11.84 2.60 21.93
C PRO A 407 -13.37 2.62 21.90
N ARG A 408 -14.03 2.30 23.02
CA ARG A 408 -15.51 2.32 23.11
C ARG A 408 -16.09 3.73 22.98
N LEU A 409 -15.37 4.75 23.47
CA LEU A 409 -15.78 6.14 23.32
C LEU A 409 -15.68 6.62 21.86
N LEU A 410 -14.65 6.17 21.13
CA LEU A 410 -14.38 6.54 19.74
C LEU A 410 -15.25 5.75 18.74
N LEU A 411 -15.35 4.43 18.89
CA LEU A 411 -15.94 3.51 17.92
C LEU A 411 -17.31 2.94 18.36
N GLY A 412 -17.76 3.28 19.57
CA GLY A 412 -18.89 2.60 20.21
C GLY A 412 -18.50 1.20 20.73
N SER A 413 -19.39 0.56 21.48
CA SER A 413 -19.16 -0.78 22.04
C SER A 413 -18.95 -1.84 20.96
N GLN A 414 -19.80 -1.83 19.93
CA GLN A 414 -19.71 -2.76 18.80
C GLN A 414 -18.43 -2.54 17.97
N GLY A 415 -18.04 -1.29 17.67
CA GLY A 415 -16.81 -1.05 16.91
C GLY A 415 -15.53 -1.35 17.68
N ALA A 416 -15.55 -1.12 19.00
CA ALA A 416 -14.47 -1.59 19.84
C ALA A 416 -14.37 -3.12 19.83
N GLN A 417 -15.50 -3.85 19.86
CA GLN A 417 -15.52 -5.31 19.81
C GLN A 417 -15.07 -5.86 18.46
N GLU A 418 -15.59 -5.32 17.37
CA GLU A 418 -15.39 -5.85 16.01
C GLU A 418 -14.03 -5.45 15.40
N LEU A 419 -13.39 -4.37 15.85
CA LEU A 419 -12.15 -3.86 15.25
C LEU A 419 -10.95 -3.79 16.20
N VAL A 420 -11.17 -3.55 17.49
CA VAL A 420 -10.09 -3.25 18.44
C VAL A 420 -9.89 -4.36 19.46
N LEU A 421 -10.95 -5.08 19.80
CA LEU A 421 -10.94 -6.23 20.70
C LEU A 421 -11.19 -7.54 19.94
N ALA A 422 -11.23 -7.51 18.61
CA ALA A 422 -11.30 -8.71 17.81
C ALA A 422 -10.04 -9.55 18.04
N ASP A 423 -10.22 -10.87 18.07
CA ASP A 423 -9.13 -11.82 18.22
C ASP A 423 -9.03 -12.65 16.94
N HIS A 424 -8.17 -12.19 16.02
CA HIS A 424 -8.00 -12.82 14.73
C HIS A 424 -6.74 -13.66 14.70
N ASN A 425 -6.93 -14.97 14.70
CA ASN A 425 -5.89 -15.98 14.46
C ASN A 425 -6.01 -16.50 13.02
N VAL A 426 -5.80 -15.62 12.03
CA VAL A 426 -6.01 -15.95 10.61
C VAL A 426 -4.66 -16.31 9.98
N CYS A 427 -4.66 -17.35 9.16
CA CYS A 427 -3.55 -17.71 8.30
C CYS A 427 -4.00 -17.77 6.83
N SER A 428 -3.03 -17.78 5.92
CA SER A 428 -3.28 -18.03 4.51
C SER A 428 -2.81 -19.45 4.18
N SER A 429 -3.70 -20.29 3.65
CA SER A 429 -3.34 -21.59 3.07
C SER A 429 -3.12 -21.55 1.56
N VAL A 430 -3.47 -20.43 0.91
CA VAL A 430 -3.38 -20.25 -0.55
C VAL A 430 -2.08 -19.58 -0.99
N LEU A 431 -1.58 -18.60 -0.23
CA LEU A 431 -0.35 -17.89 -0.57
C LEU A 431 0.89 -18.74 -0.26
N THR A 432 1.70 -18.99 -1.28
CA THR A 432 2.97 -19.73 -1.17
C THR A 432 4.19 -18.84 -1.42
N SER A 433 3.98 -17.55 -1.71
CA SER A 433 5.06 -16.59 -1.97
C SER A 433 5.74 -16.14 -0.67
N GLU A 434 7.01 -15.77 -0.79
CA GLU A 434 7.72 -15.11 0.31
C GLU A 434 7.14 -13.72 0.57
N PHE A 435 7.02 -13.37 1.84
CA PHE A 435 6.62 -12.04 2.29
C PHE A 435 7.86 -11.16 2.41
N ARG A 436 7.75 -9.90 2.01
CA ARG A 436 8.78 -8.87 2.24
C ARG A 436 9.03 -8.66 3.72
N HIS A 437 7.95 -8.67 4.51
CA HIS A 437 8.00 -8.46 5.95
C HIS A 437 7.32 -9.63 6.67
N PRO A 438 7.99 -10.78 6.79
CA PRO A 438 7.41 -11.97 7.44
C PRO A 438 7.21 -11.77 8.95
N THR A 439 7.90 -10.80 9.55
CA THR A 439 7.86 -10.50 10.98
C THR A 439 7.47 -9.06 11.26
N ILE A 440 6.85 -8.81 12.41
CA ILE A 440 6.33 -7.48 12.75
C ILE A 440 7.43 -6.43 12.91
N ASP A 441 8.60 -6.83 13.39
CA ASP A 441 9.76 -5.96 13.61
C ASP A 441 10.29 -5.44 12.27
N SER A 442 10.39 -6.31 11.26
CA SER A 442 10.79 -5.91 9.91
C SER A 442 9.79 -4.93 9.30
N ALA A 443 8.48 -5.18 9.44
CA ALA A 443 7.44 -4.28 8.92
C ALA A 443 7.45 -2.91 9.62
N LEU A 444 7.62 -2.89 10.95
CA LEU A 444 7.66 -1.64 11.71
C LEU A 444 8.96 -0.87 11.48
N ALA A 445 10.11 -1.55 11.36
CA ALA A 445 11.36 -0.91 10.98
C ALA A 445 11.23 -0.21 9.61
N HIS A 446 10.67 -0.90 8.61
CA HIS A 446 10.43 -0.34 7.29
C HIS A 446 9.47 0.86 7.33
N GLU A 447 8.32 0.70 7.98
CA GLU A 447 7.29 1.74 8.01
C GLU A 447 7.65 2.93 8.91
N LEU A 448 8.56 2.79 9.88
CA LEU A 448 8.94 3.85 10.83
C LEU A 448 10.33 4.46 10.58
N GLY A 449 11.10 3.93 9.63
CA GLY A 449 12.44 4.41 9.31
C GLY A 449 13.51 3.91 10.28
N GLY A 450 13.33 2.70 10.80
CA GLY A 450 14.27 1.98 11.67
C GLY A 450 15.25 1.08 10.91
N GLU A 451 15.16 1.01 9.58
CA GLU A 451 16.08 0.23 8.75
C GLU A 451 17.48 0.85 8.70
N GLY A 452 18.50 0.00 8.69
CA GLY A 452 19.86 0.37 8.29
C GLY A 452 20.04 0.34 6.77
N PHE A 453 21.17 0.87 6.29
CA PHE A 453 21.54 0.74 4.88
C PHE A 453 21.67 -0.73 4.48
N ARG A 454 21.33 -1.04 3.23
CA ARG A 454 21.65 -2.34 2.64
C ARG A 454 23.12 -2.42 2.34
N ASP A 455 23.75 -3.56 2.60
CA ASP A 455 25.14 -3.76 2.24
C ASP A 455 25.31 -3.78 0.73
N ALA A 456 26.38 -3.13 0.26
CA ALA A 456 26.75 -3.11 -1.16
C ALA A 456 27.25 -4.47 -1.68
N SER A 457 27.31 -5.49 -0.83
CA SER A 457 27.67 -6.87 -1.15
C SER A 457 26.52 -7.87 -1.01
N ASP A 458 25.38 -7.44 -0.45
CA ASP A 458 24.25 -8.35 -0.22
C ASP A 458 23.51 -8.63 -1.53
N THR A 459 23.89 -9.73 -2.18
CA THR A 459 22.97 -10.47 -3.05
C THR A 459 21.93 -11.13 -2.15
N ILE A 460 20.65 -10.87 -2.39
CA ILE A 460 19.57 -11.63 -1.72
C ILE A 460 19.81 -13.11 -2.06
N GLY A 461 20.06 -13.91 -1.03
CA GLY A 461 20.25 -15.36 -1.12
C GLY A 461 18.93 -16.11 -1.02
#